data_AF-A0A2S9FRJ9-F1
#
_entry.id   AF-A0A2S9FRJ9-F1
#
_cell.length_a   1.000
_cell.length_b   1.000
_cell.length_c   1.000
_cell.angle_alpha   90.00
_cell.angle_beta   90.00
_cell.angle_gamma   90.00
#
_symmetry.space_group_name_H-M   'P 1'
#
loop_
_entity.id
_entity.type
_entity.pdbx_description
1 polymer ?
#
loop_
_entity_poly.entity_id
_entity_poly.type
_entity_poly.pdbx_seq_one_letter_code
_entity_poly.pdbx_strand_id
1 'polypeptide(L)'
;AAAKEPTSKTRVKKETSAVMKEVAEELGNTPAVARKSYVDPRVVDGYAKGKTIAAAVKRAEKLGKADDAQAILEKATRTLIRRVAGS
;
A
#
# COMPACT_ATOMS: atom_id res chain seq x y z
N ALA A 1 10.78 -2.05 4.37
CA ALA A 1 11.29 -0.68 4.14
C ALA A 1 10.11 0.25 3.85
N ALA A 2 10.04 1.45 4.43
CA ALA A 2 8.97 2.39 4.11
C ALA A 2 9.11 2.88 2.66
N ALA A 3 8.08 2.70 1.83
CA ALA A 3 8.07 3.21 0.47
C ALA A 3 8.14 4.74 0.50
N LYS A 4 9.19 5.30 -0.12
CA LYS A 4 9.30 6.75 -0.37
C LYS A 4 8.36 7.13 -1.50
N GLU A 5 7.95 8.40 -1.55
CA GLU A 5 7.16 8.90 -2.68
C GLU A 5 7.87 8.58 -4.02
N PRO A 6 7.12 8.11 -5.03
CA PRO A 6 7.72 7.70 -6.28
C PRO A 6 8.26 8.88 -7.06
N THR A 7 9.50 8.74 -7.53
CA THR A 7 10.21 9.76 -8.30
C THR A 7 10.22 9.48 -9.81
N SER A 8 9.80 8.29 -10.26
CA SER A 8 9.71 7.95 -11.69
C SER A 8 8.79 6.76 -11.97
N LYS A 9 8.25 6.68 -13.20
CA LYS A 9 7.40 5.56 -13.67
C LYS A 9 8.13 4.21 -13.60
N THR A 10 9.43 4.18 -13.90
CA THR A 10 10.25 2.95 -13.82
C THR A 10 10.39 2.48 -12.38
N ARG A 11 10.59 3.43 -11.44
CA ARG A 11 10.67 3.12 -9.99
C ARG A 11 9.33 2.60 -9.48
N VAL A 12 8.22 3.20 -9.87
CA VAL A 12 6.87 2.73 -9.54
C VAL A 12 6.66 1.28 -9.99
N LYS A 13 7.00 0.95 -11.24
CA LYS A 13 6.86 -0.42 -11.76
C LYS A 13 7.72 -1.42 -10.99
N LYS A 14 8.98 -1.07 -10.72
CA LYS A 14 9.92 -1.92 -9.97
C LYS A 14 9.40 -2.20 -8.56
N GLU A 15 9.02 -1.16 -7.82
CA GLU A 15 8.55 -1.31 -6.44
C GLU A 15 7.20 -2.03 -6.37
N THR A 16 6.27 -1.72 -7.26
CA THR A 16 5.00 -2.47 -7.36
C THR A 16 5.28 -3.94 -7.62
N SER A 17 6.20 -4.28 -8.53
CA SER A 17 6.54 -5.68 -8.80
C SER A 17 7.20 -6.38 -7.62
N ALA A 18 7.98 -5.69 -6.80
CA ALA A 18 8.60 -6.25 -5.60
C ALA A 18 7.52 -6.55 -4.56
N VAL A 19 6.63 -5.59 -4.29
CA VAL A 19 5.53 -5.76 -3.33
C VAL A 19 4.59 -6.90 -3.74
N MET A 20 4.25 -7.03 -5.03
CA MET A 20 3.41 -8.15 -5.48
C MET A 20 4.09 -9.52 -5.29
N LYS A 21 5.41 -9.59 -5.31
CA LYS A 21 6.15 -10.83 -5.01
C LYS A 21 6.10 -11.14 -3.52
N GLU A 22 6.40 -10.16 -2.68
CA GLU A 22 6.35 -10.31 -1.22
C GLU A 22 4.95 -10.75 -0.74
N VAL A 23 3.90 -10.06 -1.21
CA VAL A 23 2.50 -10.42 -0.87
C VAL A 23 2.13 -11.81 -1.40
N ALA A 24 2.62 -12.18 -2.58
CA ALA A 24 2.34 -13.50 -3.14
C ALA A 24 3.04 -14.61 -2.34
N GLU A 25 4.28 -14.40 -1.91
CA GLU A 25 5.02 -15.32 -1.06
C GLU A 25 4.33 -15.50 0.29
N GLU A 26 3.92 -14.42 0.94
CA GLU A 26 3.21 -14.46 2.23
C GLU A 26 1.87 -15.21 2.15
N LEU A 27 1.14 -15.03 1.03
CA LEU A 27 -0.16 -15.66 0.81
C LEU A 27 -0.07 -17.04 0.12
N GLY A 28 1.13 -17.55 -0.19
CA GLY A 28 1.30 -18.83 -0.90
C GLY A 28 0.74 -18.84 -2.33
N ASN A 29 0.76 -17.69 -3.01
CA ASN A 29 0.19 -17.49 -4.35
C ASN A 29 1.24 -17.02 -5.37
N THR A 30 0.84 -16.84 -6.64
CA THR A 30 1.70 -16.18 -7.64
C THR A 30 1.53 -14.65 -7.60
N PRO A 31 2.52 -13.85 -8.04
CA PRO A 31 2.39 -12.39 -8.11
C PRO A 31 1.20 -11.92 -8.97
N ALA A 32 0.83 -12.71 -9.98
CA ALA A 32 -0.34 -12.44 -10.82
C ALA A 32 -1.65 -12.61 -10.03
N VAL A 33 -1.76 -13.65 -9.20
CA VAL A 33 -2.92 -13.89 -8.34
C VAL A 33 -3.00 -12.85 -7.22
N ALA A 34 -1.89 -12.53 -6.56
CA ALA A 34 -1.84 -11.46 -5.55
C ALA A 34 -2.37 -10.12 -6.10
N ARG A 35 -1.87 -9.71 -7.27
CA ARG A 35 -2.31 -8.48 -7.93
C ARG A 35 -3.79 -8.49 -8.31
N LYS A 36 -4.33 -9.62 -8.78
CA LYS A 36 -5.69 -9.69 -9.30
C LYS A 36 -6.75 -9.88 -8.20
N SER A 37 -6.41 -10.60 -7.14
CA SER A 37 -7.40 -11.10 -6.18
C SER A 37 -7.27 -10.51 -4.78
N TYR A 38 -6.11 -9.98 -4.39
CA TYR A 38 -5.86 -9.53 -3.03
C TYR A 38 -5.58 -8.04 -2.90
N VAL A 39 -4.94 -7.44 -3.92
CA VAL A 39 -4.60 -6.02 -3.88
C VAL A 39 -5.64 -5.19 -4.63
N ASP A 40 -6.22 -4.21 -3.95
CA ASP A 40 -7.07 -3.21 -4.59
C ASP A 40 -6.23 -2.35 -5.56
N PRO A 41 -6.56 -2.28 -6.86
CA PRO A 41 -5.77 -1.54 -7.84
C PRO A 41 -5.63 -0.05 -7.49
N ARG A 42 -6.59 0.52 -6.74
CA ARG A 42 -6.56 1.94 -6.32
C ARG A 42 -5.43 2.25 -5.35
N VAL A 43 -4.91 1.24 -4.63
CA VAL A 43 -3.72 1.40 -3.79
C VAL A 43 -2.49 1.61 -4.67
N VAL A 44 -2.35 0.80 -5.73
CA VAL A 44 -1.24 0.89 -6.69
C VAL A 44 -1.32 2.19 -7.49
N ASP A 45 -2.53 2.57 -7.94
CA ASP A 45 -2.76 3.83 -8.65
C ASP A 45 -2.49 5.05 -7.76
N GLY A 46 -2.90 4.97 -6.49
CA GLY A 46 -2.59 5.97 -5.47
C GLY A 46 -1.09 6.17 -5.36
N TYR A 47 -0.35 5.07 -5.19
CA TYR A 47 1.11 5.10 -5.13
C TYR A 47 1.71 5.73 -6.40
N ALA A 48 1.30 5.29 -7.60
CA ALA A 48 1.78 5.84 -8.86
C ALA A 48 1.53 7.36 -9.02
N LYS A 49 0.50 7.90 -8.35
CA LYS A 49 0.15 9.32 -8.29
C LYS A 49 0.80 10.07 -7.11
N GLY A 50 1.75 9.44 -6.40
CA GLY A 50 2.42 10.01 -5.23
C GLY A 50 1.59 10.03 -3.94
N LYS A 51 0.42 9.40 -3.92
CA LYS A 51 -0.47 9.35 -2.74
C LYS A 51 -0.13 8.12 -1.90
N THR A 52 0.24 8.31 -0.63
CA THR A 52 0.60 7.20 0.28
C THR A 52 -0.02 7.37 1.67
N ILE A 53 0.08 6.33 2.50
CA ILE A 53 -0.32 6.36 3.93
C ILE A 53 0.88 6.51 4.88
N ALA A 54 2.05 6.95 4.39
CA ALA A 54 3.29 6.93 5.17
C ALA A 54 3.20 7.71 6.50
N ALA A 55 2.44 8.81 6.54
CA ALA A 55 2.18 9.55 7.77
C ALA A 55 1.36 8.75 8.80
N ALA A 56 0.41 7.93 8.33
CA ALA A 56 -0.38 7.05 9.18
C ALA A 56 0.46 5.89 9.72
N VAL A 57 1.34 5.31 8.90
CA VAL A 57 2.31 4.28 9.33
C VAL A 57 3.18 4.81 10.47
N LYS A 58 3.78 6.00 10.32
CA LYS A 58 4.58 6.64 11.38
C LYS A 58 3.81 6.90 12.67
N ARG A 59 2.49 7.12 12.58
CA ARG A 59 1.63 7.32 13.75
C ARG A 59 1.30 5.99 14.43
N ALA A 60 1.00 4.97 13.63
CA ALA A 60 0.71 3.61 14.10
C ALA A 60 1.91 3.01 14.86
N GLU A 61 3.13 3.17 14.33
CA GLU A 61 4.38 2.72 14.97
C GLU A 61 4.59 3.31 16.38
N LYS A 62 4.04 4.51 16.65
CA LYS A 62 4.21 5.19 17.95
C LYS A 62 3.21 4.76 19.02
N LEU A 63 2.11 4.09 18.65
CA LEU A 63 0.98 3.90 19.57
C LEU A 63 1.12 2.70 20.52
N GLY A 64 2.10 1.82 20.31
CA GLY A 64 2.44 0.72 21.21
C GLY A 64 1.36 -0.38 21.38
N LYS A 65 0.08 -0.06 21.12
CA LYS A 65 -1.06 -0.97 21.11
C LYS A 65 -1.41 -1.38 19.69
N ALA A 66 -1.49 -2.68 19.44
CA ALA A 66 -1.73 -3.25 18.12
C ALA A 66 -3.07 -2.80 17.53
N ASP A 67 -4.15 -2.80 18.32
CA ASP A 67 -5.49 -2.43 17.86
C ASP A 67 -5.57 -0.97 17.39
N ASP A 68 -4.94 -0.05 18.12
CA ASP A 68 -4.91 1.38 17.76
C ASP A 68 -4.09 1.61 16.48
N ALA A 69 -2.98 0.88 16.34
CA ALA A 69 -2.16 0.90 15.13
C ALA A 69 -2.94 0.39 13.91
N GLN A 70 -3.63 -0.74 14.06
CA GLN A 70 -4.45 -1.33 13.01
C GLN A 70 -5.57 -0.37 12.59
N ALA A 71 -6.33 0.19 13.53
CA ALA A 71 -7.42 1.11 13.24
C ALA A 71 -6.97 2.35 12.44
N ILE A 72 -5.76 2.86 12.72
CA ILE A 72 -5.18 3.98 11.98
C ILE A 72 -4.82 3.58 10.55
N LEU A 73 -4.16 2.44 10.38
CA LEU A 73 -3.77 1.94 9.06
C LEU A 73 -5.01 1.67 8.20
N GLU A 74 -6.03 1.01 8.74
CA GLU A 74 -7.29 0.74 8.03
C GLU A 74 -8.01 2.02 7.62
N LYS A 75 -8.12 2.99 8.53
CA LYS A 75 -8.73 4.30 8.24
C LYS A 75 -7.97 5.03 7.13
N ALA A 76 -6.65 5.02 7.17
CA ALA A 76 -5.80 5.68 6.18
C ALA A 76 -5.93 5.01 4.80
N THR A 77 -5.87 3.68 4.74
CA THR A 77 -6.05 2.90 3.51
C THR A 77 -7.42 3.14 2.89
N ARG A 78 -8.50 3.08 3.69
CA ARG A 78 -9.86 3.39 3.22
C ARG A 78 -9.98 4.81 2.66
N THR A 79 -9.32 5.78 3.30
CA THR A 79 -9.32 7.17 2.86
C THR A 79 -8.56 7.33 1.54
N LEU A 80 -7.40 6.68 1.39
CA LEU A 80 -6.63 6.65 0.15
C LEU A 80 -7.48 6.12 -1.00
N ILE A 81 -8.12 4.96 -0.81
CA ILE A 81 -8.95 4.31 -1.82
C ILE A 81 -10.11 5.22 -2.25
N ARG A 82 -10.83 5.84 -1.29
CA ARG A 82 -11.93 6.78 -1.59
C ARG A 82 -11.43 8.01 -2.36
N ARG A 83 -10.28 8.57 -1.97
CA ARG A 83 -9.70 9.72 -2.66
C ARG A 83 -9.34 9.37 -4.10
N VAL A 84 -8.73 8.20 -4.34
CA VAL A 84 -8.36 7.76 -5.68
C VAL A 84 -9.60 7.48 -6.54
N ALA A 85 -10.67 6.91 -5.97
CA ALA A 85 -11.91 6.61 -6.69
C ALA A 85 -12.70 7.86 -7.14
N GLY A 86 -12.58 8.98 -6.41
CA GLY A 86 -13.21 10.25 -6.78
C GLY A 86 -12.27 11.25 -7.47
N SER A 87 -11.05 10.82 -7.86
CA SER A 87 -10.06 11.66 -8.57
C SER A 87 -10.11 11.45 -10.08
#